data_AF-A0AAJ1KTY3-F1
#
_entry.id   AF-A0AAJ1KTY3-F1
#
_cell.length_a   1.000
_cell.length_b   1.000
_cell.length_c   1.000
_cell.angle_alpha   90.00
_cell.angle_beta   90.00
_cell.angle_gamma   90.00
#
_symmetry.space_group_name_H-M   'P 1'
#
loop_
_entity.id
_entity.type
_entity.pdbx_description
1 polymer ?
#
loop_
_entity_poly.entity_id
_entity_poly.type
_entity_poly.pdbx_seq_one_letter_code
_entity_poly.pdbx_strand_id
1 'polypeptide(L)'
;MKAQIAKRTRRKFISRLKKKLSNTIKNESGSPEHLLKNKLQVKLKRYIKLKIDKSYFSTSEKRENISAPINIDYYDTTNYHKTNVFLMKLRRLILDKKKNVCINFNATKKITASAMISFLAEVDTLISHSTLGRGCITFNHPKMEKIESILKQIGFYDLLRKGARETKNFDDVAYWNYASGAQTDTQQASEAIKEIEFKISQKAQRKLYKGFSEAMANCVEHAYYGDKNQDDSCTKWWAFAGVKDNNLIVVICDKGIGIPESLPLTRTDEIIEHLKNLLQLRKLNDSAMIKIASQMGRTRTQQGNRGKGLKDIKAIIDSLNEGNLSIYSNKGYYRYFRHNSKLNDHRREHKSSVCGTIVEWSIPLTADGKES
;
A
#
# COMPACT_ATOMS: atom_id res chain seq x y z
N MET A 1 24.30 -24.17 23.24
CA MET A 1 24.76 -25.33 22.44
C MET A 1 24.91 -25.04 20.93
N LYS A 2 23.89 -24.55 20.21
CA LYS A 2 23.97 -24.28 18.75
C LYS A 2 25.07 -23.28 18.31
N ALA A 3 25.33 -22.22 19.09
CA ALA A 3 26.38 -21.23 18.78
C ALA A 3 27.81 -21.81 18.89
N GLN A 4 28.03 -22.73 19.82
CA GLN A 4 29.34 -23.38 20.04
C GLN A 4 29.65 -24.39 18.91
N ILE A 5 28.61 -25.11 18.45
CA ILE A 5 28.69 -26.01 17.30
C ILE A 5 29.06 -25.22 16.04
N ALA A 6 28.42 -24.07 15.79
CA ALA A 6 28.76 -23.19 14.66
C ALA A 6 30.22 -22.68 14.72
N LYS A 7 30.73 -22.34 15.91
CA LYS A 7 32.14 -21.92 16.10
C LYS A 7 33.14 -23.05 15.82
N ARG A 8 32.80 -24.29 16.18
CA ARG A 8 33.63 -25.49 15.93
C ARG A 8 33.66 -25.86 14.45
N THR A 9 32.51 -25.80 13.77
CA THR A 9 32.38 -26.00 12.32
C THR A 9 33.15 -24.92 11.54
N ARG A 10 33.12 -23.66 12.02
CA ARG A 10 33.91 -22.54 11.47
C ARG A 10 35.42 -22.79 11.50
N ARG A 11 35.95 -23.25 12.64
CA ARG A 11 37.39 -23.56 12.78
C ARG A 11 37.83 -24.69 11.85
N LYS A 12 37.02 -25.76 11.73
CA LYS A 12 37.29 -26.88 10.80
C LYS A 12 37.30 -26.43 9.34
N PHE A 13 36.36 -25.57 8.93
CA PHE A 13 36.33 -25.06 7.55
C PHE A 13 37.54 -24.18 7.20
N ILE A 14 37.94 -23.27 8.10
CA ILE A 14 39.13 -22.42 7.90
C ILE A 14 40.41 -23.28 7.85
N SER A 15 40.52 -24.28 8.73
CA SER A 15 41.63 -25.24 8.72
C SER A 15 41.72 -26.00 7.38
N ARG A 16 40.58 -26.48 6.85
CA ARG A 16 40.52 -27.15 5.53
C ARG A 16 40.93 -26.23 4.38
N LEU A 17 40.52 -24.95 4.40
CA LEU A 17 40.93 -23.99 3.37
C LEU A 17 42.43 -23.64 3.45
N LYS A 18 42.96 -23.44 4.67
CA LYS A 18 44.41 -23.23 4.88
C LYS A 18 45.20 -24.45 4.42
N LYS A 19 44.74 -25.67 4.71
CA LYS A 19 45.35 -26.92 4.25
C LYS A 19 45.30 -27.06 2.73
N LYS A 20 44.15 -26.74 2.10
CA LYS A 20 44.02 -26.78 0.64
C LYS A 20 44.95 -25.77 -0.04
N LEU A 21 45.04 -24.54 0.48
CA LEU A 21 45.97 -23.53 0.00
C LEU A 21 47.44 -23.95 0.20
N SER A 22 47.78 -24.49 1.37
CA SER A 22 49.13 -24.98 1.67
C SER A 22 49.53 -26.14 0.76
N ASN A 23 48.62 -27.08 0.49
CA ASN A 23 48.86 -28.20 -0.43
C ASN A 23 49.01 -27.71 -1.88
N THR A 24 48.28 -26.67 -2.29
CA THR A 24 48.45 -26.05 -3.61
C THR A 24 49.78 -25.31 -3.75
N ILE A 25 50.31 -24.75 -2.65
CA ILE A 25 51.62 -24.08 -2.64
C ILE A 25 52.77 -25.10 -2.61
N LYS A 26 52.62 -26.22 -1.89
CA LYS A 26 53.64 -27.27 -1.76
C LYS A 26 53.80 -28.15 -3.01
N ASN A 27 52.76 -28.27 -3.85
CA ASN A 27 52.85 -28.99 -5.12
C ASN A 27 53.28 -28.01 -6.22
N GLU A 28 54.57 -27.65 -6.26
CA GLU A 28 55.21 -26.82 -7.30
C GLU A 28 55.32 -27.53 -8.67
N SER A 29 54.32 -28.32 -9.05
CA SER A 29 54.30 -29.08 -10.32
C SER A 29 53.11 -28.77 -11.22
N GLY A 30 52.23 -27.84 -10.82
CA GLY A 30 51.11 -27.39 -11.64
C GLY A 30 51.44 -26.14 -12.44
N SER A 31 50.96 -26.07 -13.70
CA SER A 31 51.18 -24.88 -14.55
C SER A 31 50.72 -23.58 -13.86
N PRO A 32 51.32 -22.42 -14.17
CA PRO A 32 50.98 -21.12 -13.57
C PRO A 32 49.47 -20.80 -13.58
N GLU A 33 48.72 -21.27 -14.58
CA GLU A 33 47.27 -21.10 -14.67
C GLU A 33 46.49 -21.84 -13.58
N HIS A 34 46.90 -23.05 -13.22
CA HIS A 34 46.23 -23.84 -12.18
C HIS A 34 46.41 -23.19 -10.79
N LEU A 35 47.57 -22.60 -10.54
CA LEU A 35 47.85 -21.83 -9.32
C LEU A 35 46.99 -20.57 -9.24
N LEU A 36 46.84 -19.83 -10.34
CA LEU A 36 45.99 -18.64 -10.41
C LEU A 36 44.51 -18.98 -10.19
N LYS A 37 44.00 -20.02 -10.85
CA LYS A 37 42.62 -20.50 -10.70
C LYS A 37 42.29 -20.88 -9.25
N ASN A 38 43.20 -21.57 -8.57
CA ASN A 38 43.03 -21.95 -7.17
C ASN A 38 43.08 -20.75 -6.22
N LYS A 39 43.98 -19.78 -6.43
CA LYS A 39 44.01 -18.51 -5.66
C LYS A 39 42.71 -17.73 -5.82
N LEU A 40 42.17 -17.65 -7.04
CA LEU A 40 40.90 -16.98 -7.33
C LEU A 40 39.71 -17.68 -6.65
N GLN A 41 39.64 -19.01 -6.69
CA GLN A 41 38.59 -19.75 -5.98
C GLN A 41 38.60 -19.53 -4.46
N VAL A 42 39.79 -19.46 -3.85
CA VAL A 42 39.92 -19.17 -2.41
C VAL A 42 39.48 -17.74 -2.09
N LYS A 43 39.89 -16.75 -2.89
CA LYS A 43 39.44 -15.35 -2.77
C LYS A 43 37.91 -15.25 -2.90
N LEU A 44 37.34 -15.89 -3.92
CA LEU A 44 35.89 -15.91 -4.16
C LEU A 44 35.13 -16.51 -2.98
N LYS A 45 35.57 -17.67 -2.46
CA LYS A 45 34.95 -18.31 -1.28
C LYS A 45 35.06 -17.46 -0.02
N ARG A 46 36.18 -16.74 0.16
CA ARG A 46 36.38 -15.80 1.29
C ARG A 46 35.48 -14.58 1.17
N TYR A 47 35.35 -14.02 -0.03
CA TYR A 47 34.46 -12.89 -0.33
C TYR A 47 32.98 -13.25 -0.11
N ILE A 48 32.50 -14.38 -0.65
CA ILE A 48 31.13 -14.87 -0.45
C ILE A 48 30.83 -15.04 1.05
N LYS A 49 31.78 -15.58 1.81
CA LYS A 49 31.60 -15.79 3.26
C LYS A 49 31.60 -14.50 4.08
N LEU A 50 32.46 -13.54 3.74
CA LEU A 50 32.43 -12.21 4.37
C LEU A 50 31.11 -11.49 4.09
N LYS A 51 30.54 -11.65 2.89
CA LYS A 51 29.21 -11.12 2.53
C LYS A 51 28.11 -11.77 3.39
N ILE A 52 28.16 -13.09 3.58
CA ILE A 52 27.23 -13.82 4.46
C ILE A 52 27.37 -13.37 5.92
N ASP A 53 28.60 -13.31 6.46
CA ASP A 53 28.86 -12.90 7.85
C ASP A 53 28.41 -11.44 8.09
N LYS A 54 28.64 -10.53 7.13
CA LYS A 54 28.17 -9.13 7.22
C LYS A 54 26.64 -9.03 7.21
N SER A 55 25.96 -9.88 6.42
CA SER A 55 24.49 -9.99 6.47
C SER A 55 24.00 -10.56 7.81
N TYR A 56 24.77 -11.48 8.42
CA TYR A 56 24.42 -12.11 9.69
C TYR A 56 24.56 -11.13 10.88
N PHE A 57 25.59 -10.28 10.84
CA PHE A 57 25.78 -9.23 11.86
C PHE A 57 24.81 -8.06 11.70
N SER A 58 24.43 -7.65 10.47
CA SER A 58 23.37 -6.66 10.28
C SER A 58 21.99 -7.17 10.70
N THR A 59 21.75 -8.48 10.65
CA THR A 59 20.56 -9.11 11.27
C THR A 59 20.64 -9.24 12.79
N SER A 60 21.79 -8.93 13.43
CA SER A 60 21.98 -9.10 14.88
C SER A 60 21.66 -7.86 15.72
N GLU A 61 21.38 -6.70 15.10
CA GLU A 61 20.74 -5.60 15.82
C GLU A 61 19.30 -5.99 16.18
N LYS A 62 18.97 -5.91 17.48
CA LYS A 62 17.65 -6.26 18.01
C LYS A 62 16.58 -5.43 17.29
N ARG A 63 15.69 -6.10 16.54
CA ARG A 63 14.54 -5.43 15.90
C ARG A 63 13.67 -4.78 16.97
N GLU A 64 13.22 -3.56 16.69
CA GLU A 64 12.23 -2.88 17.51
C GLU A 64 10.88 -3.58 17.32
N ASN A 65 10.33 -4.13 18.40
CA ASN A 65 9.02 -4.77 18.36
C ASN A 65 7.93 -3.71 18.52
N ILE A 66 6.98 -3.67 17.59
CA ILE A 66 5.84 -2.73 17.65
C ILE A 66 4.55 -3.53 17.63
N SER A 67 3.72 -3.37 18.64
CA SER A 67 2.37 -3.94 18.64
C SER A 67 1.47 -3.23 17.62
N ALA A 68 0.89 -4.01 16.71
CA ALA A 68 -0.20 -3.55 15.87
C ALA A 68 -1.44 -3.27 16.74
N PRO A 69 -2.30 -2.29 16.36
CA PRO A 69 -3.55 -2.05 17.05
C PRO A 69 -4.43 -3.30 17.14
N ILE A 70 -5.31 -3.34 18.15
CA ILE A 70 -6.36 -4.38 18.26
C ILE A 70 -7.27 -4.31 17.02
N ASN A 71 -7.61 -3.09 16.60
CA ASN A 71 -8.39 -2.82 15.39
C ASN A 71 -7.56 -1.89 14.48
N ILE A 72 -7.15 -2.40 13.32
CA ILE A 72 -6.59 -1.59 12.23
C ILE A 72 -7.79 -1.16 11.39
N ASP A 73 -8.35 0.01 11.70
CA ASP A 73 -9.72 0.33 11.32
C ASP A 73 -9.91 1.83 11.07
N TYR A 74 -10.42 2.17 9.88
CA TYR A 74 -10.77 3.53 9.48
C TYR A 74 -12.28 3.83 9.49
N TYR A 75 -13.12 2.83 9.74
CA TYR A 75 -14.58 3.01 9.79
C TYR A 75 -15.04 3.48 11.18
N ASP A 76 -14.26 3.19 12.22
CA ASP A 76 -14.44 3.75 13.56
C ASP A 76 -13.48 4.93 13.83
N THR A 77 -14.00 6.03 14.37
CA THR A 77 -13.22 7.27 14.61
C THR A 77 -12.10 7.10 15.62
N THR A 78 -12.31 6.29 16.66
CA THR A 78 -11.31 6.08 17.71
C THR A 78 -10.18 5.22 17.19
N ASN A 79 -10.52 4.13 16.48
CA ASN A 79 -9.53 3.24 15.87
C ASN A 79 -8.81 3.92 14.69
N TYR A 80 -9.45 4.84 13.98
CA TYR A 80 -8.82 5.63 12.91
C TYR A 80 -7.57 6.34 13.41
N HIS A 81 -7.69 7.06 14.54
CA HIS A 81 -6.56 7.77 15.12
C HIS A 81 -5.46 6.80 15.58
N LYS A 82 -5.84 5.69 16.24
CA LYS A 82 -4.87 4.66 16.70
C LYS A 82 -4.12 4.02 15.53
N THR A 83 -4.81 3.79 14.41
CA THR A 83 -4.23 3.22 13.19
C THR A 83 -3.20 4.18 12.61
N ASN A 84 -3.54 5.47 12.46
CA ASN A 84 -2.59 6.45 11.91
C ASN A 84 -1.38 6.66 12.83
N VAL A 85 -1.59 6.70 14.17
CA VAL A 85 -0.47 6.78 15.14
C VAL A 85 0.46 5.58 15.01
N PHE A 86 -0.08 4.38 14.79
CA PHE A 86 0.71 3.18 14.53
C PHE A 86 1.53 3.31 13.22
N LEU A 87 0.93 3.78 12.13
CA LEU A 87 1.64 4.01 10.86
C LEU A 87 2.72 5.09 10.99
N MET A 88 2.43 6.21 11.65
CA MET A 88 3.41 7.26 11.93
C MET A 88 4.59 6.73 12.78
N LYS A 89 4.31 5.85 13.74
CA LYS A 89 5.36 5.21 14.55
C LYS A 89 6.26 4.32 13.69
N LEU A 90 5.70 3.56 12.74
CA LEU A 90 6.48 2.77 11.77
C LEU A 90 7.39 3.67 10.95
N ARG A 91 6.82 4.72 10.34
CA ARG A 91 7.56 5.68 9.52
C ARG A 91 8.73 6.30 10.29
N ARG A 92 8.46 6.83 11.49
CA ARG A 92 9.49 7.44 12.34
C ARG A 92 10.61 6.47 12.71
N LEU A 93 10.28 5.21 13.01
CA LEU A 93 11.29 4.22 13.38
C LEU A 93 12.19 3.85 12.20
N ILE A 94 11.63 3.72 11.01
CA ILE A 94 12.35 3.21 9.83
C ILE A 94 13.07 4.33 9.08
N LEU A 95 12.40 5.45 8.82
CA LEU A 95 12.97 6.54 8.05
C LEU A 95 13.82 7.48 8.90
N ASP A 96 13.35 7.87 10.09
CA ASP A 96 14.07 8.88 10.88
C ASP A 96 15.12 8.21 11.77
N LYS A 97 14.73 7.14 12.48
CA LYS A 97 15.62 6.43 13.41
C LYS A 97 16.43 5.30 12.79
N LYS A 98 16.20 5.00 11.50
CA LYS A 98 16.89 3.93 10.74
C LYS A 98 16.90 2.57 11.47
N LYS A 99 15.81 2.24 12.17
CA LYS A 99 15.66 0.98 12.91
C LYS A 99 14.97 -0.10 12.08
N ASN A 100 15.37 -1.33 12.34
CA ASN A 100 14.63 -2.52 11.89
C ASN A 100 13.46 -2.78 12.81
N VAL A 101 12.31 -3.08 12.24
CA VAL A 101 11.05 -3.28 12.95
C VAL A 101 10.56 -4.72 12.81
N CYS A 102 9.91 -5.22 13.86
CA CYS A 102 9.04 -6.39 13.83
C CYS A 102 7.63 -5.99 14.29
N ILE A 103 6.64 -6.13 13.41
CA ILE A 103 5.23 -5.85 13.70
C ILE A 103 4.62 -7.05 14.43
N ASN A 104 4.00 -6.79 15.57
CA ASN A 104 3.36 -7.79 16.42
C ASN A 104 1.83 -7.75 16.30
N PHE A 105 1.25 -8.74 15.61
CA PHE A 105 -0.19 -8.91 15.38
C PHE A 105 -0.90 -9.77 16.44
N ASN A 106 -0.24 -10.14 17.55
CA ASN A 106 -0.84 -11.04 18.55
C ASN A 106 -2.17 -10.54 19.13
N ALA A 107 -2.35 -9.23 19.22
CA ALA A 107 -3.55 -8.59 19.78
C ALA A 107 -4.56 -8.14 18.72
N THR A 108 -4.21 -8.24 17.42
CA THR A 108 -5.07 -7.75 16.34
C THR A 108 -6.26 -8.68 16.13
N LYS A 109 -7.46 -8.11 16.08
CA LYS A 109 -8.75 -8.81 15.98
C LYS A 109 -9.58 -8.35 14.79
N LYS A 110 -9.34 -7.14 14.27
CA LYS A 110 -10.08 -6.58 13.14
C LYS A 110 -9.15 -5.78 12.24
N ILE A 111 -9.34 -5.93 10.93
CA ILE A 111 -8.73 -5.08 9.91
C ILE A 111 -9.83 -4.69 8.91
N THR A 112 -10.01 -3.39 8.62
CA THR A 112 -10.93 -2.93 7.56
C THR A 112 -10.21 -2.68 6.24
N ALA A 113 -10.93 -2.72 5.12
CA ALA A 113 -10.32 -2.64 3.78
C ALA A 113 -9.52 -1.33 3.58
N SER A 114 -10.13 -0.19 3.88
CA SER A 114 -9.49 1.13 3.78
C SER A 114 -8.27 1.28 4.72
N ALA A 115 -8.29 0.66 5.90
CA ALA A 115 -7.15 0.67 6.80
C ALA A 115 -6.04 -0.29 6.35
N MET A 116 -6.40 -1.47 5.82
CA MET A 116 -5.46 -2.46 5.30
C MET A 116 -4.70 -1.92 4.09
N ILE A 117 -5.38 -1.28 3.14
CA ILE A 117 -4.73 -0.78 1.93
C ILE A 117 -3.74 0.33 2.28
N SER A 118 -4.12 1.22 3.20
CA SER A 118 -3.27 2.30 3.68
C SER A 118 -2.05 1.78 4.44
N PHE A 119 -2.24 0.71 5.22
CA PHE A 119 -1.15 0.04 5.94
C PHE A 119 -0.20 -0.69 4.98
N LEU A 120 -0.72 -1.43 4.00
CA LEU A 120 0.08 -2.11 2.99
C LEU A 120 0.87 -1.10 2.16
N ALA A 121 0.22 -0.04 1.69
CA ALA A 121 0.84 1.06 0.95
C ALA A 121 1.97 1.70 1.77
N GLU A 122 1.73 2.00 3.04
CA GLU A 122 2.76 2.56 3.93
C GLU A 122 3.96 1.62 4.06
N VAL A 123 3.74 0.33 4.29
CA VAL A 123 4.84 -0.66 4.42
C VAL A 123 5.64 -0.76 3.14
N ASP A 124 4.98 -0.81 1.99
CA ASP A 124 5.61 -0.86 0.68
C ASP A 124 6.43 0.41 0.39
N THR A 125 5.88 1.60 0.65
CA THR A 125 6.60 2.87 0.57
C THR A 125 7.83 2.89 1.49
N LEU A 126 7.69 2.42 2.73
CA LEU A 126 8.80 2.37 3.69
C LEU A 126 9.92 1.41 3.26
N ILE A 127 9.56 0.30 2.61
CA ILE A 127 10.52 -0.63 2.02
C ILE A 127 11.31 0.05 0.90
N SER A 128 10.64 0.76 0.00
CA SER A 128 11.27 1.45 -1.13
C SER A 128 12.22 2.57 -0.71
N HIS A 129 11.90 3.28 0.38
CA HIS A 129 12.71 4.38 0.90
C HIS A 129 13.78 3.95 1.92
N SER A 130 13.74 2.71 2.40
CA SER A 130 14.73 2.20 3.35
C SER A 130 15.98 1.70 2.63
N THR A 131 17.16 2.05 3.15
CA THR A 131 18.44 1.52 2.67
C THR A 131 18.57 0.01 2.83
N LEU A 132 17.75 -0.60 3.69
CA LEU A 132 17.70 -2.05 3.91
C LEU A 132 16.65 -2.76 3.04
N GLY A 133 15.89 -2.01 2.23
CA GLY A 133 14.77 -2.53 1.47
C GLY A 133 13.81 -3.30 2.39
N ARG A 134 13.41 -4.51 1.95
CA ARG A 134 12.52 -5.40 2.72
C ARG A 134 13.08 -5.80 4.09
N GLY A 135 14.40 -5.70 4.28
CA GLY A 135 15.03 -6.04 5.56
C GLY A 135 14.60 -5.15 6.72
N CYS A 136 14.09 -3.94 6.45
CA CYS A 136 13.69 -2.98 7.49
C CYS A 136 12.46 -3.42 8.29
N ILE A 137 11.58 -4.24 7.71
CA ILE A 137 10.32 -4.67 8.33
C ILE A 137 10.22 -6.20 8.31
N THR A 138 9.73 -6.77 9.40
CA THR A 138 9.17 -8.12 9.44
C THR A 138 7.96 -8.13 10.36
N PHE A 139 7.30 -9.28 10.50
CA PHE A 139 6.15 -9.43 11.39
C PHE A 139 6.08 -10.85 11.97
N ASN A 140 5.35 -11.04 13.07
CA ASN A 140 4.98 -12.37 13.55
C ASN A 140 3.70 -12.87 12.86
N HIS A 141 3.51 -14.18 12.79
CA HIS A 141 2.22 -14.69 12.34
C HIS A 141 1.11 -14.29 13.34
N PRO A 142 -0.02 -13.74 12.88
CA PRO A 142 -1.15 -13.45 13.75
C PRO A 142 -1.61 -14.69 14.52
N LYS A 143 -2.13 -14.50 15.73
CA LYS A 143 -2.77 -15.60 16.48
C LYS A 143 -4.15 -15.95 15.94
N MET A 144 -4.88 -14.94 15.47
CA MET A 144 -6.21 -15.11 14.89
C MET A 144 -6.09 -15.48 13.42
N GLU A 145 -6.60 -16.67 13.05
CA GLU A 145 -6.54 -17.18 11.68
C GLU A 145 -7.16 -16.23 10.66
N LYS A 146 -8.26 -15.55 11.00
CA LYS A 146 -8.89 -14.57 10.12
C LYS A 146 -7.95 -13.42 9.75
N ILE A 147 -7.14 -12.94 10.70
CA ILE A 147 -6.16 -11.88 10.43
C ILE A 147 -5.05 -12.41 9.53
N GLU A 148 -4.61 -13.64 9.73
CA GLU A 148 -3.63 -14.26 8.84
C GLU A 148 -4.20 -14.46 7.43
N SER A 149 -5.46 -14.88 7.29
CA SER A 149 -6.16 -14.99 6.01
C SER A 149 -6.24 -13.65 5.29
N ILE A 150 -6.61 -12.56 5.99
CA ILE A 150 -6.63 -11.21 5.42
C ILE A 150 -5.25 -10.82 4.89
N LEU A 151 -4.20 -10.95 5.70
CA LEU A 151 -2.83 -10.56 5.31
C LEU A 151 -2.29 -11.39 4.12
N LYS A 152 -2.72 -12.64 3.97
CA LYS A 152 -2.38 -13.46 2.79
C LYS A 152 -3.13 -12.98 1.56
N GLN A 153 -4.45 -12.85 1.66
CA GLN A 153 -5.31 -12.50 0.53
C GLN A 153 -4.87 -11.21 -0.16
N ILE A 154 -4.47 -10.21 0.63
CA ILE A 154 -4.10 -8.88 0.15
C ILE A 154 -2.60 -8.73 -0.18
N GLY A 155 -1.83 -9.82 -0.15
CA GLY A 155 -0.42 -9.83 -0.58
C GLY A 155 0.60 -9.30 0.44
N PHE A 156 0.24 -9.13 1.71
CA PHE A 156 1.18 -8.64 2.74
C PHE A 156 2.30 -9.64 3.04
N TYR A 157 2.00 -10.94 3.00
CA TYR A 157 3.00 -12.01 3.13
C TYR A 157 4.02 -11.96 1.99
N ASP A 158 3.55 -11.74 0.75
CA ASP A 158 4.38 -11.67 -0.45
C ASP A 158 5.27 -10.43 -0.45
N LEU A 159 4.71 -9.28 -0.05
CA LEU A 159 5.42 -8.01 0.08
C LEU A 159 6.69 -8.16 0.94
N LEU A 160 6.57 -8.89 2.06
CA LEU A 160 7.66 -9.12 3.03
C LEU A 160 8.37 -10.46 2.85
N ARG A 161 8.02 -11.25 1.81
CA ARG A 161 8.59 -12.58 1.51
C ARG A 161 8.60 -13.51 2.73
N LYS A 162 7.55 -13.46 3.54
CA LYS A 162 7.42 -14.31 4.72
C LYS A 162 6.72 -15.61 4.33
N GLY A 163 7.25 -16.75 4.74
CA GLY A 163 6.59 -18.04 4.51
C GLY A 163 5.22 -18.08 5.19
N ALA A 164 4.17 -18.39 4.43
CA ALA A 164 2.81 -18.54 4.94
C ALA A 164 2.64 -19.88 5.68
N ARG A 165 1.80 -19.92 6.73
CA ARG A 165 1.30 -21.18 7.30
C ARG A 165 0.09 -21.67 6.50
N GLU A 166 -0.43 -22.84 6.81
CA GLU A 166 -1.78 -23.19 6.38
C GLU A 166 -2.80 -22.40 7.23
N THR A 167 -3.87 -21.90 6.62
CA THR A 167 -4.91 -21.13 7.33
C THR A 167 -6.24 -21.28 6.60
N LYS A 168 -7.33 -21.35 7.35
CA LYS A 168 -8.68 -21.43 6.81
C LYS A 168 -9.00 -20.27 5.86
N ASN A 169 -9.77 -20.57 4.81
CA ASN A 169 -10.38 -19.56 3.96
C ASN A 169 -11.65 -19.01 4.62
N PHE A 170 -11.81 -17.69 4.59
CA PHE A 170 -13.00 -17.00 5.11
C PHE A 170 -13.73 -16.36 3.93
N ASP A 171 -15.02 -16.61 3.80
CA ASP A 171 -15.82 -16.09 2.68
C ASP A 171 -15.79 -14.56 2.63
N ASP A 172 -15.77 -13.90 3.79
CA ASP A 172 -15.70 -12.45 3.91
C ASP A 172 -14.27 -11.87 3.72
N VAL A 173 -13.32 -12.71 3.31
CA VAL A 173 -11.94 -12.35 2.95
C VAL A 173 -11.63 -12.76 1.53
N ALA A 174 -11.98 -13.98 1.12
CA ALA A 174 -11.59 -14.59 -0.14
C ALA A 174 -12.07 -13.83 -1.39
N TYR A 175 -13.10 -12.98 -1.27
CA TYR A 175 -13.62 -12.18 -2.38
C TYR A 175 -12.73 -10.99 -2.77
N TRP A 176 -11.72 -10.64 -1.97
CA TRP A 176 -10.85 -9.50 -2.24
C TRP A 176 -9.77 -9.83 -3.27
N ASN A 177 -9.63 -8.98 -4.26
CA ASN A 177 -8.54 -8.99 -5.22
C ASN A 177 -7.65 -7.78 -4.99
N TYR A 178 -6.34 -7.94 -5.14
CA TYR A 178 -5.36 -6.89 -4.93
C TYR A 178 -4.58 -6.63 -6.21
N ALA A 179 -4.33 -5.35 -6.50
CA ALA A 179 -3.43 -4.89 -7.54
C ALA A 179 -2.63 -3.68 -7.06
N SER A 180 -1.45 -3.47 -7.64
CA SER A 180 -0.67 -2.25 -7.44
C SER A 180 0.15 -1.95 -8.69
N GLY A 181 0.45 -0.69 -8.94
CA GLY A 181 1.25 -0.28 -10.10
C GLY A 181 1.96 1.03 -9.87
N ALA A 182 3.02 1.27 -10.65
CA ALA A 182 3.67 2.57 -10.76
C ALA A 182 3.16 3.28 -12.01
N GLN A 183 3.24 4.61 -12.01
CA GLN A 183 2.64 5.44 -13.05
C GLN A 183 3.32 5.37 -14.43
N THR A 184 4.51 4.78 -14.57
CA THR A 184 5.30 4.94 -15.81
C THR A 184 4.69 4.33 -17.08
N ASP A 185 3.53 3.66 -17.01
CA ASP A 185 2.74 3.33 -18.21
C ASP A 185 1.24 3.07 -17.91
N THR A 186 0.34 3.75 -18.61
CA THR A 186 -1.10 3.41 -18.63
C THR A 186 -1.37 1.96 -19.01
N GLN A 187 -0.47 1.34 -19.77
CA GLN A 187 -0.53 -0.06 -20.14
C GLN A 187 -0.31 -0.99 -18.94
N GLN A 188 0.65 -0.67 -18.06
CA GLN A 188 0.90 -1.45 -16.83
C GLN A 188 -0.27 -1.33 -15.84
N ALA A 189 -0.90 -0.16 -15.76
CA ALA A 189 -2.11 -0.01 -14.97
C ALA A 189 -3.26 -0.87 -15.52
N SER A 190 -3.45 -0.91 -16.85
CA SER A 190 -4.41 -1.80 -17.49
C SER A 190 -4.14 -3.28 -17.19
N GLU A 191 -2.86 -3.72 -17.22
CA GLU A 191 -2.48 -5.09 -16.90
C GLU A 191 -2.78 -5.46 -15.43
N ALA A 192 -2.47 -4.57 -14.49
CA ALA A 192 -2.78 -4.78 -13.07
C ALA A 192 -4.30 -4.82 -12.80
N ILE A 193 -5.09 -4.07 -13.55
CA ILE A 193 -6.56 -4.14 -13.50
C ILE A 193 -7.08 -5.43 -14.11
N LYS A 194 -6.51 -5.91 -15.22
CA LYS A 194 -6.92 -7.16 -15.88
C LYS A 194 -6.90 -8.35 -14.90
N GLU A 195 -5.93 -8.38 -13.98
CA GLU A 195 -5.87 -9.40 -12.94
C GLU A 195 -7.09 -9.38 -12.00
N ILE A 196 -7.63 -8.20 -11.71
CA ILE A 196 -8.87 -8.03 -10.96
C ILE A 196 -10.08 -8.35 -11.84
N GLU A 197 -10.11 -7.86 -13.08
CA GLU A 197 -11.21 -8.07 -14.02
C GLU A 197 -11.48 -9.54 -14.26
N PHE A 198 -10.43 -10.34 -14.47
CA PHE A 198 -10.57 -11.78 -14.71
C PHE A 198 -11.24 -12.52 -13.54
N LYS A 199 -11.21 -11.93 -12.34
CA LYS A 199 -11.74 -12.53 -11.10
C LYS A 199 -13.12 -12.01 -10.71
N ILE A 200 -13.72 -11.12 -11.50
CA ILE A 200 -15.06 -10.56 -11.26
C ILE A 200 -15.96 -10.69 -12.49
N SER A 201 -17.29 -10.62 -12.30
CA SER A 201 -18.26 -10.73 -13.41
C SER A 201 -18.11 -9.62 -14.46
N GLN A 202 -18.48 -9.86 -15.73
CA GLN A 202 -18.45 -8.84 -16.79
C GLN A 202 -19.18 -7.54 -16.43
N LYS A 203 -20.31 -7.65 -15.72
CA LYS A 203 -21.06 -6.49 -15.22
C LYS A 203 -20.26 -5.67 -14.21
N ALA A 204 -19.51 -6.35 -13.35
CA ALA A 204 -18.60 -5.71 -12.40
C ALA A 204 -17.37 -5.10 -13.10
N GLN A 205 -16.84 -5.72 -14.16
CA GLN A 205 -15.70 -5.21 -14.93
C GLN A 205 -15.96 -3.81 -15.51
N ARG A 206 -17.10 -3.60 -16.21
CA ARG A 206 -17.43 -2.29 -16.79
C ARG A 206 -17.52 -1.18 -15.73
N LYS A 207 -18.15 -1.50 -14.59
CA LYS A 207 -18.31 -0.58 -13.46
C LYS A 207 -16.98 -0.32 -12.74
N LEU A 208 -16.12 -1.34 -12.62
CA LEU A 208 -14.77 -1.24 -12.08
C LEU A 208 -13.90 -0.32 -12.93
N TYR A 209 -13.76 -0.62 -14.24
CA TYR A 209 -12.86 0.10 -15.13
C TYR A 209 -13.15 1.60 -15.15
N LYS A 210 -14.44 1.98 -15.21
CA LYS A 210 -14.85 3.39 -15.20
C LYS A 210 -14.46 4.13 -13.91
N GLY A 211 -14.64 3.52 -12.74
CA GLY A 211 -14.24 4.13 -11.46
C GLY A 211 -12.73 4.11 -11.23
N PHE A 212 -12.07 3.06 -11.73
CA PHE A 212 -10.64 2.83 -11.55
C PHE A 212 -9.77 3.77 -12.38
N SER A 213 -10.06 3.94 -13.68
CA SER A 213 -9.26 4.82 -14.55
C SER A 213 -9.16 6.27 -14.03
N GLU A 214 -10.17 6.76 -13.30
CA GLU A 214 -10.10 8.09 -12.70
C GLU A 214 -9.36 8.09 -11.36
N ALA A 215 -9.65 7.16 -10.46
CA ALA A 215 -8.94 7.11 -9.19
C ALA A 215 -7.42 7.03 -9.45
N MET A 216 -7.04 6.29 -10.49
CA MET A 216 -5.71 6.30 -11.10
C MET A 216 -5.25 7.69 -11.55
N ALA A 217 -6.04 8.40 -12.37
CA ALA A 217 -5.71 9.76 -12.81
C ALA A 217 -5.52 10.74 -11.63
N ASN A 218 -6.28 10.58 -10.54
CA ASN A 218 -6.12 11.37 -9.32
C ASN A 218 -4.83 11.00 -8.57
N CYS A 219 -4.49 9.71 -8.46
CA CYS A 219 -3.22 9.27 -7.85
C CYS A 219 -2.01 9.83 -8.60
N VAL A 220 -2.12 9.91 -9.94
CA VAL A 220 -1.17 10.58 -10.82
C VAL A 220 -1.08 12.07 -10.48
N GLU A 221 -2.17 12.82 -10.61
CA GLU A 221 -2.16 14.28 -10.38
C GLU A 221 -1.70 14.67 -8.96
N HIS A 222 -2.10 13.92 -7.93
CA HIS A 222 -1.71 14.18 -6.53
C HIS A 222 -0.24 13.90 -6.22
N ALA A 223 0.51 13.32 -7.14
CA ALA A 223 1.90 12.99 -6.93
C ALA A 223 2.87 14.03 -7.55
N TYR A 224 2.46 14.78 -8.57
CA TYR A 224 3.34 15.70 -9.32
C TYR A 224 3.62 17.05 -8.68
N TYR A 225 2.88 17.44 -7.64
CA TYR A 225 3.02 18.78 -7.07
C TYR A 225 3.94 18.84 -5.85
N GLY A 226 4.52 17.70 -5.43
CA GLY A 226 5.43 17.61 -4.29
C GLY A 226 6.91 17.61 -4.69
N ASP A 227 7.55 18.78 -4.60
CA ASP A 227 9.01 19.01 -4.70
C ASP A 227 9.65 18.65 -6.06
N LYS A 228 10.26 19.63 -6.73
CA LYS A 228 10.93 19.48 -8.05
C LYS A 228 12.12 18.51 -8.04
N ASN A 229 12.46 17.97 -6.87
CA ASN A 229 13.52 17.00 -6.63
C ASN A 229 13.01 15.58 -6.30
N GLN A 230 11.69 15.33 -6.29
CA GLN A 230 11.17 13.97 -6.21
C GLN A 230 11.33 13.28 -7.56
N ASP A 231 12.02 12.14 -7.54
CA ASP A 231 12.16 11.26 -8.69
C ASP A 231 10.75 10.81 -9.14
N ASP A 232 10.37 11.18 -10.38
CA ASP A 232 9.09 10.85 -11.04
C ASP A 232 8.79 9.34 -11.09
N SER A 233 9.77 8.50 -10.72
CA SER A 233 9.67 7.05 -10.61
C SER A 233 8.84 6.53 -9.42
N CYS A 234 8.41 7.39 -8.48
CA CYS A 234 7.92 6.96 -7.16
C CYS A 234 6.40 6.95 -6.95
N THR A 235 5.60 7.27 -7.98
CA THR A 235 4.15 7.45 -7.82
C THR A 235 3.42 6.12 -7.98
N LYS A 236 3.23 5.46 -6.84
CA LYS A 236 2.61 4.14 -6.74
C LYS A 236 1.17 4.26 -6.23
N TRP A 237 0.31 3.40 -6.77
CA TRP A 237 -1.06 3.20 -6.31
C TRP A 237 -1.26 1.75 -5.89
N TRP A 238 -2.25 1.54 -5.02
CA TRP A 238 -2.69 0.23 -4.55
C TRP A 238 -4.21 0.18 -4.64
N ALA A 239 -4.74 -0.97 -5.04
CA ALA A 239 -6.18 -1.18 -5.16
C ALA A 239 -6.60 -2.54 -4.59
N PHE A 240 -7.74 -2.52 -3.90
CA PHE A 240 -8.53 -3.71 -3.61
C PHE A 240 -9.86 -3.64 -4.34
N ALA A 241 -10.34 -4.77 -4.85
CA ALA A 241 -11.67 -4.87 -5.43
C ALA A 241 -12.29 -6.22 -5.16
N GLY A 242 -13.61 -6.26 -4.97
CA GLY A 242 -14.30 -7.48 -4.64
C GLY A 242 -15.80 -7.37 -4.80
N VAL A 243 -16.46 -8.52 -4.96
CA VAL A 243 -17.92 -8.60 -5.02
C VAL A 243 -18.42 -9.30 -3.76
N LYS A 244 -19.23 -8.60 -2.98
CA LYS A 244 -19.84 -9.12 -1.76
C LYS A 244 -21.30 -8.71 -1.71
N ASP A 245 -22.20 -9.65 -1.40
CA ASP A 245 -23.64 -9.38 -1.28
C ASP A 245 -24.18 -8.61 -2.50
N ASN A 246 -23.75 -9.03 -3.69
CA ASN A 246 -24.11 -8.42 -4.98
C ASN A 246 -23.73 -6.92 -5.14
N ASN A 247 -22.81 -6.44 -4.31
CA ASN A 247 -22.19 -5.13 -4.43
C ASN A 247 -20.74 -5.27 -4.92
N LEU A 248 -20.36 -4.43 -5.89
CA LEU A 248 -18.96 -4.21 -6.22
C LEU A 248 -18.39 -3.20 -5.23
N ILE A 249 -17.37 -3.62 -4.48
CA ILE A 249 -16.62 -2.79 -3.55
C ILE A 249 -15.22 -2.58 -4.10
N VAL A 250 -14.78 -1.33 -4.17
CA VAL A 250 -13.44 -0.96 -4.64
C VAL A 250 -12.83 0.02 -3.65
N VAL A 251 -11.55 -0.19 -3.34
CA VAL A 251 -10.76 0.68 -2.47
C VAL A 251 -9.45 0.96 -3.19
N ILE A 252 -9.13 2.23 -3.41
CA ILE A 252 -7.90 2.67 -4.06
C ILE A 252 -7.16 3.61 -3.11
N CYS A 253 -5.84 3.48 -3.05
CA CYS A 253 -4.98 4.27 -2.19
C CYS A 253 -3.77 4.77 -2.98
N ASP A 254 -3.39 6.02 -2.71
CA ASP A 254 -2.06 6.56 -2.98
C ASP A 254 -1.42 7.12 -1.71
N LYS A 255 -0.13 7.44 -1.82
CA LYS A 255 0.66 8.10 -0.78
C LYS A 255 1.20 9.45 -1.25
N GLY A 256 0.45 10.14 -2.12
CA GLY A 256 0.77 11.48 -2.62
C GLY A 256 0.48 12.58 -1.59
N ILE A 257 0.45 13.84 -2.05
CA ILE A 257 0.23 15.02 -1.17
C ILE A 257 -1.23 15.16 -0.69
N GLY A 258 -2.16 14.47 -1.35
CA GLY A 258 -3.59 14.48 -1.03
C GLY A 258 -4.39 15.57 -1.76
N ILE A 259 -5.71 15.39 -1.79
CA ILE A 259 -6.67 16.33 -2.37
C ILE A 259 -6.54 17.74 -1.76
N PRO A 260 -6.46 17.92 -0.43
CA PRO A 260 -6.41 19.27 0.16
C PRO A 260 -5.23 20.11 -0.32
N GLU A 261 -4.05 19.50 -0.48
CA GLU A 261 -2.83 20.19 -0.89
C GLU A 261 -2.73 20.34 -2.41
N SER A 262 -3.24 19.37 -3.17
CA SER A 262 -3.19 19.41 -4.65
C SER A 262 -4.26 20.31 -5.28
N LEU A 263 -5.40 20.52 -4.62
CA LEU A 263 -6.51 21.27 -5.19
C LEU A 263 -6.17 22.75 -5.48
N PRO A 264 -5.52 23.50 -4.58
CA PRO A 264 -5.09 24.88 -4.86
C PRO A 264 -4.00 24.97 -5.95
N LEU A 265 -3.26 23.89 -6.19
CA LEU A 265 -2.20 23.84 -7.21
C LEU A 265 -2.76 23.56 -8.61
N THR A 266 -3.96 22.99 -8.68
CA THR A 266 -4.64 22.60 -9.92
C THR A 266 -5.77 23.55 -10.32
N ARG A 267 -6.25 24.39 -9.39
CA ARG A 267 -7.44 25.22 -9.56
C ARG A 267 -7.20 26.61 -9.01
N THR A 268 -7.82 27.61 -9.64
CA THR A 268 -7.72 29.01 -9.19
C THR A 268 -8.45 29.21 -7.87
N ASP A 269 -7.93 30.10 -7.03
CA ASP A 269 -8.52 30.48 -5.74
C ASP A 269 -9.96 30.97 -5.91
N GLU A 270 -10.27 31.67 -7.01
CA GLU A 270 -11.61 32.15 -7.34
C GLU A 270 -12.65 31.01 -7.42
N ILE A 271 -12.31 29.89 -8.06
CA ILE A 271 -13.21 28.73 -8.18
C ILE A 271 -13.41 28.07 -6.82
N ILE A 272 -12.33 27.96 -6.04
CA ILE A 272 -12.37 27.36 -4.69
C ILE A 272 -13.24 28.21 -3.76
N GLU A 273 -13.05 29.53 -3.75
CA GLU A 273 -13.85 30.45 -2.94
C GLU A 273 -15.31 30.51 -3.38
N HIS A 274 -15.58 30.48 -4.69
CA HIS A 274 -16.95 30.38 -5.21
C HIS A 274 -17.65 29.12 -4.69
N LEU A 275 -17.00 27.95 -4.77
CA LEU A 275 -17.57 26.70 -4.31
C LEU A 275 -17.69 26.62 -2.78
N LYS A 276 -16.74 27.20 -2.05
CA LYS A 276 -16.82 27.33 -0.59
C LYS A 276 -18.07 28.11 -0.18
N ASN A 277 -18.35 29.23 -0.84
CA ASN A 277 -19.55 30.03 -0.58
C ASN A 277 -20.82 29.29 -0.98
N LEU A 278 -20.86 28.70 -2.18
CA LEU A 278 -22.00 27.91 -2.67
C LEU A 278 -22.34 26.74 -1.73
N LEU A 279 -21.32 26.07 -1.19
CA LEU A 279 -21.47 24.92 -0.29
C LEU A 279 -21.57 25.33 1.19
N GLN A 280 -21.62 26.63 1.48
CA GLN A 280 -21.73 27.21 2.83
C GLN A 280 -20.65 26.68 3.79
N LEU A 281 -19.42 26.54 3.30
CA LEU A 281 -18.30 25.98 4.06
C LEU A 281 -17.62 27.07 4.90
N ARG A 282 -17.74 26.97 6.22
CA ARG A 282 -17.16 27.95 7.17
C ARG A 282 -15.63 28.02 7.15
N LYS A 283 -14.96 26.91 6.82
CA LYS A 283 -13.49 26.77 6.81
C LYS A 283 -13.06 25.88 5.65
N LEU A 284 -11.88 26.15 5.10
CA LEU A 284 -11.21 25.32 4.10
C LEU A 284 -10.27 24.31 4.78
N ASN A 285 -10.83 23.45 5.62
CA ASN A 285 -10.10 22.30 6.16
C ASN A 285 -10.09 21.13 5.16
N ASP A 286 -9.27 20.11 5.39
CA ASP A 286 -9.11 18.97 4.47
C ASP A 286 -10.46 18.37 4.04
N SER A 287 -11.37 18.16 4.99
CA SER A 287 -12.71 17.64 4.70
C SER A 287 -13.58 18.59 3.85
N ALA A 288 -13.38 19.91 3.94
CA ALA A 288 -14.02 20.89 3.05
C ALA A 288 -13.43 20.82 1.65
N MET A 289 -12.11 20.73 1.53
CA MET A 289 -11.41 20.64 0.25
C MET A 289 -11.82 19.39 -0.53
N ILE A 290 -11.98 18.25 0.15
CA ILE A 290 -12.52 17.03 -0.47
C ILE A 290 -13.95 17.26 -0.97
N LYS A 291 -14.80 17.96 -0.21
CA LYS A 291 -16.17 18.25 -0.66
C LYS A 291 -16.17 19.17 -1.87
N ILE A 292 -15.34 20.22 -1.90
CA ILE A 292 -15.18 21.10 -3.06
C ILE A 292 -14.75 20.29 -4.28
N ALA A 293 -13.69 19.48 -4.16
CA ALA A 293 -13.22 18.62 -5.24
C ALA A 293 -14.32 17.69 -5.77
N SER A 294 -15.15 17.13 -4.87
CA SER A 294 -16.27 16.26 -5.25
C SER A 294 -17.40 16.98 -6.02
N GLN A 295 -17.45 18.32 -5.99
CA GLN A 295 -18.48 19.14 -6.63
C GLN A 295 -17.97 19.82 -7.91
N MET A 296 -16.67 20.00 -8.08
CA MET A 296 -16.06 20.63 -9.25
C MET A 296 -16.40 19.94 -10.58
N GLY A 297 -16.76 18.65 -10.59
CA GLY A 297 -17.27 18.01 -11.80
C GLY A 297 -18.63 18.53 -12.31
N ARG A 298 -19.39 19.26 -11.48
CA ARG A 298 -20.71 19.84 -11.84
C ARG A 298 -20.61 21.22 -12.48
N THR A 299 -19.56 21.99 -12.21
CA THR A 299 -19.34 23.30 -12.83
C THR A 299 -18.78 23.09 -14.24
N ARG A 300 -19.44 23.69 -15.24
CA ARG A 300 -19.15 23.52 -16.66
C ARG A 300 -17.81 24.19 -17.02
N THR A 301 -16.69 23.55 -16.71
CA THR A 301 -15.36 24.01 -17.13
C THR A 301 -14.94 23.31 -18.42
N GLN A 302 -14.68 24.09 -19.48
CA GLN A 302 -14.31 23.62 -20.84
C GLN A 302 -12.84 23.17 -20.97
N GLN A 303 -12.22 22.62 -19.91
CA GLN A 303 -10.88 22.05 -20.02
C GLN A 303 -10.96 20.52 -19.95
N GLY A 304 -10.38 19.88 -20.97
CA GLY A 304 -10.55 18.48 -21.31
C GLY A 304 -10.36 17.50 -20.14
N ASN A 305 -11.25 16.50 -20.07
CA ASN A 305 -11.12 15.23 -19.37
C ASN A 305 -10.72 15.18 -17.88
N ARG A 306 -10.61 16.30 -17.15
CA ARG A 306 -10.15 16.31 -15.74
C ARG A 306 -11.30 16.30 -14.71
N GLY A 307 -11.11 15.61 -13.58
CA GLY A 307 -12.03 15.59 -12.43
C GLY A 307 -13.40 14.96 -12.72
N LYS A 308 -13.48 14.11 -13.74
CA LYS A 308 -14.72 13.48 -14.20
C LYS A 308 -15.12 12.27 -13.38
N GLY A 309 -14.22 11.57 -12.71
CA GLY A 309 -14.55 10.25 -12.18
C GLY A 309 -15.02 10.21 -10.73
N LEU A 310 -14.67 11.18 -9.87
CA LEU A 310 -15.47 11.39 -8.64
C LEU A 310 -16.91 11.75 -9.01
N LYS A 311 -17.08 12.54 -10.09
CA LYS A 311 -18.38 12.83 -10.68
C LYS A 311 -19.02 11.58 -11.28
N ASP A 312 -18.29 10.72 -11.97
CA ASP A 312 -18.84 9.51 -12.59
C ASP A 312 -19.27 8.49 -11.55
N ILE A 313 -18.52 8.29 -10.47
CA ILE A 313 -18.95 7.40 -9.37
C ILE A 313 -20.19 7.97 -8.69
N LYS A 314 -20.24 9.29 -8.42
CA LYS A 314 -21.45 9.93 -7.88
C LYS A 314 -22.64 9.81 -8.85
N ALA A 315 -22.41 9.97 -10.15
CA ALA A 315 -23.42 9.81 -11.18
C ALA A 315 -23.92 8.36 -11.28
N ILE A 316 -23.04 7.37 -11.11
CA ILE A 316 -23.42 5.96 -11.01
C ILE A 316 -24.28 5.73 -9.76
N ILE A 317 -23.87 6.25 -8.59
CA ILE A 317 -24.66 6.14 -7.36
C ILE A 317 -26.03 6.80 -7.53
N ASP A 318 -26.08 7.96 -8.19
CA ASP A 318 -27.33 8.67 -8.49
C ASP A 318 -28.22 7.88 -9.45
N SER A 319 -27.65 7.28 -10.51
CA SER A 319 -28.43 6.50 -11.49
C SER A 319 -28.96 5.19 -10.91
N LEU A 320 -28.18 4.52 -10.05
CA LEU A 320 -28.57 3.27 -9.41
C LEU A 320 -29.52 3.49 -8.23
N ASN A 321 -29.71 4.74 -7.80
CA ASN A 321 -30.42 5.11 -6.57
C ASN A 321 -29.91 4.46 -5.27
N GLU A 322 -28.72 3.86 -5.32
CA GLU A 322 -28.15 3.06 -4.26
C GLU A 322 -26.62 3.02 -4.40
N GLY A 323 -25.93 3.14 -3.28
CA GLY A 323 -24.47 3.02 -3.21
C GLY A 323 -23.84 4.06 -2.31
N ASN A 324 -22.53 3.97 -2.15
CA ASN A 324 -21.76 4.91 -1.36
C ASN A 324 -20.34 5.10 -1.91
N LEU A 325 -19.81 6.30 -1.67
CA LEU A 325 -18.47 6.75 -1.96
C LEU A 325 -17.92 7.40 -0.69
N SER A 326 -16.77 6.93 -0.21
CA SER A 326 -16.01 7.46 0.91
C SER A 326 -14.64 7.90 0.41
N ILE A 327 -14.20 9.08 0.82
CA ILE A 327 -12.89 9.64 0.48
C ILE A 327 -12.21 10.05 1.78
N TYR A 328 -11.03 9.51 2.01
CA TYR A 328 -10.11 9.94 3.07
C TYR A 328 -8.95 10.62 2.38
N SER A 329 -8.65 11.87 2.72
CA SER A 329 -7.47 12.54 2.18
C SER A 329 -6.88 13.47 3.23
N ASN A 330 -5.61 13.24 3.53
CA ASN A 330 -4.96 13.81 4.70
C ASN A 330 -5.80 13.62 5.97
N LYS A 331 -6.19 14.68 6.67
CA LYS A 331 -7.06 14.60 7.87
C LYS A 331 -8.54 14.57 7.53
N GLY A 332 -8.90 14.86 6.27
CA GLY A 332 -10.27 15.00 5.83
C GLY A 332 -10.94 13.67 5.52
N TYR A 333 -12.23 13.59 5.84
CA TYR A 333 -13.14 12.55 5.42
C TYR A 333 -14.39 13.15 4.78
N TYR A 334 -14.79 12.59 3.65
CA TYR A 334 -16.05 12.88 2.97
C TYR A 334 -16.76 11.59 2.59
N ARG A 335 -18.08 11.53 2.80
CA ARG A 335 -18.90 10.41 2.33
C ARG A 335 -20.13 10.91 1.63
N TYR A 336 -20.35 10.39 0.43
CA TYR A 336 -21.53 10.56 -0.41
C TYR A 336 -22.26 9.22 -0.48
N PHE A 337 -23.56 9.18 -0.22
CA PHE A 337 -24.30 7.92 -0.25
C PHE A 337 -25.77 8.13 -0.58
N ARG A 338 -26.35 7.11 -1.21
CA ARG A 338 -27.76 7.04 -1.53
C ARG A 338 -28.31 5.68 -1.11
N HIS A 339 -29.48 5.69 -0.47
CA HIS A 339 -30.19 4.49 -0.05
C HIS A 339 -31.69 4.77 -0.06
N ASN A 340 -32.49 3.91 -0.71
CA ASN A 340 -33.94 4.10 -0.88
C ASN A 340 -34.31 5.52 -1.35
N SER A 341 -33.63 5.99 -2.41
CA SER A 341 -33.82 7.32 -3.02
C SER A 341 -33.46 8.53 -2.14
N LYS A 342 -33.04 8.32 -0.88
CA LYS A 342 -32.54 9.38 -0.01
C LYS A 342 -31.07 9.64 -0.31
N LEU A 343 -30.78 10.80 -0.86
CA LEU A 343 -29.42 11.27 -1.06
C LEU A 343 -28.92 11.98 0.20
N ASN A 344 -27.74 11.60 0.67
CA ASN A 344 -27.07 12.25 1.78
C ASN A 344 -25.56 12.36 1.53
N ASP A 345 -24.95 13.35 2.15
CA ASP A 345 -23.51 13.39 2.29
C ASP A 345 -23.12 13.94 3.66
N HIS A 346 -21.90 13.62 4.11
CA HIS A 346 -21.35 14.21 5.32
C HIS A 346 -19.84 14.30 5.26
N ARG A 347 -19.30 15.14 6.14
CA ARG A 347 -17.88 15.44 6.25
C ARG A 347 -17.43 15.25 7.68
N ARG A 348 -16.16 14.89 7.86
CA ARG A 348 -15.52 14.86 9.18
C ARG A 348 -14.07 15.27 9.05
N GLU A 349 -13.61 16.05 10.01
CA GLU A 349 -12.19 16.34 10.18
C GLU A 349 -11.61 15.43 11.26
N HIS A 350 -10.55 14.69 10.93
CA HIS A 350 -9.89 13.77 11.86
C HIS A 350 -8.67 14.43 12.53
N LYS A 351 -8.25 13.87 13.67
CA LYS A 351 -7.07 14.36 14.40
C LYS A 351 -5.74 14.01 13.73
N SER A 352 -5.74 13.01 12.86
CA SER A 352 -4.54 12.45 12.22
C SER A 352 -4.75 12.25 10.73
N SER A 353 -3.67 12.33 9.96
CA SER A 353 -3.67 12.20 8.50
C SER A 353 -3.51 10.75 8.05
N VAL A 354 -4.11 10.36 6.93
CA VAL A 354 -3.76 9.10 6.21
C VAL A 354 -2.51 9.22 5.33
N CYS A 355 -1.98 10.45 5.20
CA CYS A 355 -0.79 10.82 4.41
C CYS A 355 -0.89 10.32 2.97
N GLY A 356 -1.85 10.88 2.23
CA GLY A 356 -2.25 10.44 0.89
C GLY A 356 -3.76 10.53 0.71
N THR A 357 -4.28 9.83 -0.30
CA THR A 357 -5.73 9.71 -0.54
C THR A 357 -6.14 8.25 -0.60
N ILE A 358 -7.31 7.96 -0.03
CA ILE A 358 -8.01 6.68 -0.12
C ILE A 358 -9.42 6.96 -0.65
N VAL A 359 -9.78 6.33 -1.76
CA VAL A 359 -11.10 6.40 -2.35
C VAL A 359 -11.73 5.02 -2.29
N GLU A 360 -12.89 4.93 -1.64
CA GLU A 360 -13.63 3.68 -1.44
C GLU A 360 -15.04 3.87 -1.97
N TRP A 361 -15.54 2.96 -2.79
CA TRP A 361 -16.94 2.96 -3.18
C TRP A 361 -17.54 1.56 -3.18
N SER A 362 -18.86 1.52 -3.00
CA SER A 362 -19.66 0.31 -3.08
C SER A 362 -20.93 0.61 -3.85
N ILE A 363 -21.17 -0.13 -4.93
CA ILE A 363 -22.32 0.03 -5.81
C ILE A 363 -22.97 -1.33 -6.12
N PRO A 364 -24.31 -1.39 -6.21
CA PRO A 364 -25.00 -2.63 -6.51
C PRO A 364 -24.74 -3.07 -7.95
N LEU A 365 -24.64 -4.38 -8.15
CA LEU A 365 -24.53 -4.98 -9.47
C LEU A 365 -25.90 -5.14 -10.13
N THR A 366 -27.01 -5.27 -9.41
CA THR A 366 -28.33 -5.57 -10.00
C THR A 366 -29.16 -4.36 -10.45
N ALA A 367 -28.83 -3.14 -10.06
CA ALA A 367 -29.70 -1.97 -10.30
C ALA A 367 -29.59 -1.37 -11.72
N ASP A 368 -29.62 -2.19 -12.77
CA ASP A 368 -30.14 -1.64 -14.03
C ASP A 368 -31.65 -1.60 -13.85
N GLY A 369 -32.22 -0.39 -13.99
CA GLY A 369 -33.62 -0.13 -13.74
C GLY A 369 -34.51 -1.12 -14.49
N LYS A 370 -35.67 -1.41 -13.89
CA LYS A 370 -36.82 -1.87 -14.67
C LYS A 370 -36.94 -0.92 -15.86
N GLU A 371 -36.64 -1.41 -17.06
CA GLU A 371 -37.13 -0.77 -18.27
C GLU A 371 -38.65 -0.66 -18.08
N SER A 372 -39.11 0.58 -18.04
CA SER A 372 -40.54 0.92 -18.04
C SER A 372 -40.91 1.30 -19.45
#